data_AF-A0A9D9W9F3-F1
#
_entry.id   AF-A0A9D9W9F3-F1
#
_cell.length_a   1.000
_cell.length_b   1.000
_cell.length_c   1.000
_cell.angle_alpha   90.00
_cell.angle_beta   90.00
_cell.angle_gamma   90.00
#
_symmetry.space_group_name_H-M   'P 1'
#
loop_
_entity.id
_entity.type
_entity.pdbx_description
1 polymer ?
#
loop_
_entity_poly.entity_id
_entity_poly.type
_entity_poly.pdbx_seq_one_letter_code
_entity_poly.pdbx_strand_id
1 'polypeptide(L)'
;MQIKTIPIVLTLVLSFTAPVVQAQKNGPAADNRDAINRITQELGLNEKQQSKVEAILNKERKKVEAIFNEERKKLQSVQEETRSSLKAVLTPEQMDKLDKKMRQGNNENNNQQK
;
A
#
# COMPACT_ATOMS: atom_id res chain seq x y z
N MET A 1 -14.65 20.89 42.77
CA MET A 1 -14.97 20.93 41.32
C MET A 1 -14.21 19.79 40.66
N GLN A 2 -14.76 18.78 39.98
CA GLN A 2 -16.09 18.58 39.40
C GLN A 2 -16.28 17.06 39.09
N ILE A 3 -17.46 16.52 39.44
CA ILE A 3 -18.26 15.38 38.87
C ILE A 3 -17.55 14.02 38.61
N LYS A 4 -17.75 12.96 39.41
CA LYS A 4 -18.88 12.00 39.55
C LYS A 4 -19.32 11.28 38.25
N THR A 5 -19.30 9.94 38.36
CA THR A 5 -19.58 8.88 37.37
C THR A 5 -20.97 8.92 36.75
N ILE A 6 -21.14 8.31 35.55
CA ILE A 6 -22.23 7.37 35.18
C ILE A 6 -21.83 6.63 33.86
N PRO A 7 -21.94 5.29 33.80
CA PRO A 7 -21.81 4.50 32.58
C PRO A 7 -23.19 4.26 31.96
N ILE A 8 -23.36 4.48 30.65
CA ILE A 8 -24.48 3.89 29.90
C ILE A 8 -23.93 3.37 28.57
N VAL A 9 -23.87 2.05 28.51
CA VAL A 9 -23.76 1.23 27.31
C VAL A 9 -24.95 1.54 26.42
N LEU A 10 -24.69 2.08 25.23
CA LEU A 10 -25.62 2.00 24.11
C LEU A 10 -24.89 1.33 22.95
N THR A 11 -24.81 0.00 23.05
CA THR A 11 -24.48 -0.87 21.93
C THR A 11 -25.59 -0.76 20.89
N LEU A 12 -25.40 0.11 19.91
CA LEU A 12 -26.17 0.08 18.67
C LEU A 12 -25.49 -0.91 17.72
N VAL A 13 -25.91 -2.17 17.80
CA VAL A 13 -25.63 -3.15 16.74
C VAL A 13 -26.56 -2.84 15.59
N LEU A 14 -26.02 -2.25 14.53
CA LEU A 14 -26.68 -2.17 13.23
C LEU A 14 -25.78 -2.88 12.22
N SER A 15 -26.02 -4.18 12.10
CA SER A 15 -25.61 -4.98 10.96
C SER A 15 -26.48 -4.57 9.76
N PHE A 16 -25.88 -3.95 8.74
CA PHE A 16 -26.35 -4.09 7.37
C PHE A 16 -25.16 -4.14 6.41
N THR A 17 -25.05 -5.30 5.77
CA THR A 17 -24.11 -5.66 4.73
C THR A 17 -24.45 -4.97 3.42
N ALA A 18 -23.48 -4.27 2.82
CA ALA A 18 -23.36 -4.14 1.37
C ALA A 18 -21.86 -4.08 1.03
N PRO A 19 -21.39 -4.86 0.04
CA PRO A 19 -19.98 -4.92 -0.30
C PRO A 19 -19.65 -3.63 -1.06
N VAL A 20 -19.03 -2.66 -0.39
CA VAL A 20 -18.17 -1.75 -1.12
C VAL A 20 -16.86 -2.51 -1.35
N VAL A 21 -16.89 -3.45 -2.30
CA VAL A 21 -15.69 -3.71 -3.10
C VAL A 21 -15.50 -2.44 -3.90
N GLN A 22 -14.94 -1.43 -3.26
CA GLN A 22 -14.31 -0.33 -3.97
C GLN A 22 -13.21 -1.02 -4.74
N ALA A 23 -13.49 -1.27 -6.01
CA ALA A 23 -12.51 -1.57 -7.02
C ALA A 23 -11.52 -0.42 -7.00
N GLN A 24 -10.54 -0.52 -6.10
CA GLN A 24 -9.32 0.24 -6.16
C GLN A 24 -8.54 -0.40 -7.31
N LYS A 25 -8.98 -0.03 -8.52
CA LYS A 25 -8.33 -0.27 -9.79
C LYS A 25 -6.98 0.40 -9.73
N ASN A 26 -6.04 -0.24 -9.05
CA ASN A 26 -4.62 -0.01 -9.27
C ASN A 26 -4.30 -0.68 -10.59
N GLY A 27 -4.79 -0.09 -11.70
CA GLY A 27 -4.33 -0.44 -13.03
C GLY A 27 -2.82 -0.24 -13.13
N PRO A 28 -2.16 -0.79 -14.17
CA PRO A 28 -0.73 -0.61 -14.39
C PRO A 28 -0.42 0.86 -14.20
N ALA A 29 0.47 1.18 -13.26
CA ALA A 29 0.75 2.54 -12.80
C ALA A 29 0.60 3.50 -13.97
N ALA A 30 -0.55 4.17 -14.05
CA ALA A 30 -0.83 5.06 -15.16
C ALA A 30 0.38 5.98 -15.23
N ASP A 31 0.97 6.14 -16.42
CA ASP A 31 2.20 6.91 -16.56
C ASP A 31 1.99 8.21 -15.78
N ASN A 32 2.77 8.41 -14.72
CA ASN A 32 2.48 9.46 -13.75
C ASN A 32 2.55 10.84 -14.42
N ARG A 33 3.23 10.92 -15.58
CA ARG A 33 3.20 12.09 -16.46
C ARG A 33 1.81 12.32 -17.02
N ASP A 34 1.09 11.27 -17.41
CA ASP A 34 -0.31 11.35 -17.84
C ASP A 34 -1.24 11.80 -16.70
N ALA A 35 -0.98 11.37 -15.46
CA ALA A 35 -1.76 11.82 -14.31
C ALA A 35 -1.55 13.32 -14.02
N ILE A 36 -0.29 13.78 -14.04
CA ILE A 36 0.04 15.21 -13.88
C ILE A 36 -0.56 16.02 -15.03
N ASN A 37 -0.41 15.55 -16.27
CA ASN A 37 -0.95 16.22 -17.46
C ASN A 37 -2.47 16.38 -17.36
N ARG A 38 -3.20 15.35 -16.91
CA ARG A 38 -4.65 15.42 -16.71
C ARG A 38 -5.06 16.47 -15.69
N ILE A 39 -4.44 16.47 -14.51
CA ILE A 39 -4.73 17.46 -13.45
C ILE A 39 -4.45 18.88 -13.97
N THR A 40 -3.34 19.03 -14.69
CA THR A 40 -2.90 20.33 -15.21
C THR A 40 -3.86 20.88 -16.26
N GLN A 41 -4.40 20.00 -17.12
CA GLN A 41 -5.42 20.33 -18.13
C GLN A 41 -6.78 20.61 -17.49
N GLU A 42 -7.24 19.78 -16.54
CA GLU A 42 -8.51 19.98 -15.83
C GLU A 42 -8.55 21.31 -15.08
N LEU A 43 -7.41 21.76 -14.55
CA LEU A 43 -7.31 23.03 -13.83
C LEU A 43 -7.07 24.25 -14.75
N GLY A 44 -6.96 24.06 -16.07
CA GLY A 44 -6.74 25.14 -17.03
C GLY A 44 -5.44 25.91 -16.78
N LEU A 45 -4.40 25.24 -16.30
CA LEU A 45 -3.14 25.89 -15.93
C LEU A 45 -2.38 26.39 -17.16
N ASN A 46 -1.87 27.62 -17.09
CA ASN A 46 -0.95 28.13 -18.11
C ASN A 46 0.45 27.53 -17.96
N GLU A 47 1.30 27.60 -19.00
CA GLU A 47 2.62 26.97 -19.06
C GLU A 47 3.51 27.24 -17.83
N LYS A 48 3.51 28.49 -17.34
CA LYS A 48 4.31 28.86 -16.15
C LYS A 48 3.80 28.17 -14.89
N GLN A 49 2.49 27.97 -14.75
CA GLN A 49 1.89 27.22 -13.65
C GLN A 49 2.18 25.72 -13.79
N GLN A 50 2.06 25.16 -15.00
CA GLN A 50 2.33 23.74 -15.26
C GLN A 50 3.75 23.36 -14.84
N SER A 51 4.74 24.14 -15.27
CA SER A 51 6.15 23.90 -14.94
C SER A 51 6.42 23.92 -13.43
N LYS A 52 5.76 24.82 -12.68
CA LYS A 52 5.87 24.88 -11.22
C LYS A 52 5.23 23.66 -10.55
N VAL A 53 4.05 23.25 -11.01
CA VAL A 53 3.34 22.07 -10.48
C VAL A 53 4.15 20.81 -10.74
N GLU A 54 4.66 20.62 -11.96
CA GLU A 54 5.51 19.48 -12.30
C GLU A 54 6.76 19.44 -11.41
N ALA A 55 7.42 20.58 -11.17
CA ALA A 55 8.58 20.65 -10.28
C ALA A 55 8.24 20.24 -8.83
N ILE A 56 7.09 20.69 -8.30
CA ILE A 56 6.62 20.34 -6.96
C ILE A 56 6.36 18.83 -6.87
N LEU A 57 5.56 18.28 -7.79
CA LEU A 57 5.18 16.87 -7.75
C LEU A 57 6.37 15.95 -7.96
N ASN A 58 7.31 16.31 -8.85
CA ASN A 58 8.56 15.56 -9.03
C ASN A 58 9.43 15.58 -7.78
N LYS A 59 9.50 16.72 -7.06
CA LYS A 59 10.23 16.80 -5.80
C LYS A 59 9.63 15.90 -4.73
N GLU A 60 8.31 15.93 -4.56
CA GLU A 60 7.64 15.08 -3.56
C GLU A 60 7.74 13.59 -3.92
N ARG A 61 7.66 13.24 -5.21
CA ARG A 61 7.89 11.87 -5.68
C ARG A 61 9.24 11.32 -5.23
N LYS A 62 10.31 12.09 -5.39
CA LYS A 62 11.66 11.66 -4.98
C LYS A 62 11.74 11.39 -3.47
N LYS A 63 11.02 12.16 -2.65
CA LYS A 63 10.96 11.91 -1.20
C LYS A 63 10.20 10.62 -0.90
N VAL A 64 9.05 10.42 -1.53
CA VAL A 64 8.26 9.19 -1.37
C VAL A 64 9.06 7.97 -1.81
N GLU A 65 9.77 8.05 -2.93
CA GLU A 65 10.64 6.98 -3.42
C GLU A 65 11.78 6.67 -2.45
N ALA A 66 12.40 7.69 -1.85
CA ALA A 66 13.43 7.49 -0.83
C ALA A 66 12.86 6.76 0.40
N ILE A 67 11.69 7.16 0.89
CA ILE A 67 11.00 6.49 2.01
C ILE A 67 10.68 5.05 1.64
N PHE A 68 10.09 4.81 0.46
CA PHE A 68 9.76 3.46 0.00
C PHE A 68 10.99 2.56 -0.08
N ASN A 69 12.12 3.09 -0.57
CA ASN A 69 13.37 2.35 -0.67
C ASN A 69 13.96 2.02 0.72
N GLU A 70 13.85 2.93 1.68
CA GLU A 70 14.26 2.70 3.06
C GLU A 70 13.40 1.62 3.72
N GLU A 71 12.08 1.78 3.65
CA GLU A 71 11.12 0.83 4.24
C GLU A 71 11.20 -0.54 3.59
N ARG A 72 11.44 -0.62 2.28
CA ARG A 72 11.69 -1.90 1.60
C ARG A 72 12.86 -2.65 2.22
N LYS A 73 13.96 -1.97 2.55
CA LYS A 73 15.13 -2.60 3.19
C LYS A 73 14.79 -3.11 4.59
N LYS A 74 14.03 -2.34 5.37
CA LYS A 74 13.58 -2.77 6.70
C LYS A 74 12.71 -4.03 6.59
N LEU A 75 11.76 -4.05 5.67
CA LEU A 75 10.91 -5.21 5.41
C LEU A 75 11.70 -6.44 4.96
N GLN A 76 12.71 -6.25 4.11
CA GLN A 76 13.62 -7.35 3.70
C GLN A 76 14.34 -7.94 4.91
N SER A 77 14.86 -7.10 5.81
CA SER A 77 15.53 -7.56 7.02
C SER A 77 14.59 -8.37 7.93
N VAL A 78 13.36 -7.89 8.14
CA VAL A 78 12.34 -8.63 8.92
C VAL A 78 12.01 -9.97 8.28
N GLN A 79 11.92 -10.01 6.94
CA GLN A 79 11.66 -11.25 6.21
C GLN A 79 12.82 -12.26 6.37
N GLU A 80 14.07 -11.80 6.32
CA GLU A 80 15.25 -12.63 6.53
C GLU A 80 15.31 -13.18 7.95
N GLU A 81 15.07 -12.33 8.95
CA GLU A 81 15.01 -12.74 10.35
C GLU A 81 13.92 -13.79 10.58
N THR A 82 12.70 -13.53 10.09
CA THR A 82 11.59 -14.48 10.15
C THR A 82 11.95 -15.82 9.53
N ARG A 83 12.62 -15.79 8.36
CA ARG A 83 13.06 -17.01 7.68
C ARG A 83 14.11 -17.76 8.50
N SER A 84 15.02 -17.05 9.17
CA SER A 84 15.99 -17.65 10.09
C SER A 84 15.29 -18.33 11.27
N SER A 85 14.36 -17.65 11.93
CA SER A 85 13.57 -18.21 13.03
C SER A 85 12.78 -19.45 12.62
N LEU A 86 12.19 -19.44 11.42
CA LEU A 86 11.45 -20.59 10.90
C LEU A 86 12.36 -21.80 10.63
N LYS A 87 13.61 -21.60 10.18
CA LYS A 87 14.58 -22.71 10.00
C LYS A 87 14.91 -23.42 11.31
N ALA A 88 14.78 -22.75 12.46
CA ALA A 88 15.03 -23.35 13.76
C ALA A 88 13.92 -24.32 14.20
N VAL A 89 12.71 -24.19 13.65
CA VAL A 89 11.53 -24.98 14.07
C VAL A 89 10.94 -25.87 12.96
N LEU A 90 11.31 -25.62 11.71
CA LEU A 90 10.85 -26.39 10.56
C LEU A 90 11.95 -27.31 10.03
N THR A 91 11.54 -28.47 9.53
CA THR A 91 12.42 -29.33 8.72
C THR A 91 12.71 -28.69 7.36
N PRO A 92 13.80 -29.09 6.66
CA PRO A 92 14.11 -28.57 5.33
C PRO A 92 12.97 -28.76 4.32
N GLU A 93 12.27 -29.89 4.37
CA GLU A 93 11.13 -30.19 3.48
C GLU A 93 9.94 -29.26 3.74
N GLN A 94 9.62 -29.01 5.02
CA GLN A 94 8.55 -28.07 5.38
C GLN A 94 8.88 -26.64 4.96
N MET A 95 10.14 -26.23 5.05
CA MET A 95 10.58 -24.90 4.60
C MET A 95 10.46 -24.75 3.08
N ASP A 96 10.88 -25.75 2.32
CA ASP A 96 10.72 -25.75 0.85
C ASP A 96 9.24 -25.66 0.43
N LYS A 97 8.36 -26.40 1.11
CA LYS A 97 6.91 -26.33 0.88
C LYS A 97 6.35 -24.94 1.17
N LEU A 98 6.80 -24.29 2.24
CA LEU A 98 6.41 -22.93 2.58
C LEU A 98 6.87 -21.92 1.51
N ASP A 99 8.13 -22.00 1.09
CA ASP A 99 8.71 -21.12 0.06
C ASP A 99 7.94 -21.24 -1.27
N LYS A 100 7.59 -22.46 -1.69
CA LYS A 100 6.78 -22.70 -2.89
C LYS A 100 5.39 -22.06 -2.78
N LYS A 101 4.71 -22.20 -1.64
CA LYS A 101 3.38 -21.61 -1.41
C LYS A 101 3.42 -20.09 -1.46
N MET A 102 4.45 -19.47 -0.86
CA MET A 102 4.63 -18.02 -0.91
C MET A 102 4.86 -17.50 -2.34
N ARG A 103 5.66 -18.22 -3.14
CA ARG A 103 5.91 -17.86 -4.55
C ARG A 103 4.66 -17.99 -5.42
N GLN A 104 3.84 -19.02 -5.19
CA GLN A 104 2.58 -19.24 -5.92
C GLN A 104 1.57 -18.11 -5.66
N GLY A 105 1.36 -17.71 -4.40
CA GLY A 105 0.46 -16.61 -4.07
C GLY A 105 0.87 -15.27 -4.73
N ASN A 106 2.18 -15.01 -4.83
CA ASN A 106 2.69 -13.83 -5.53
C ASN A 106 2.43 -13.88 -7.05
N ASN A 107 2.54 -15.05 -7.66
CA ASN A 107 2.30 -15.22 -9.10
C ASN A 107 0.81 -15.16 -9.46
N GLU A 108 -0.06 -15.70 -8.62
CA GLU A 108 -1.52 -15.61 -8.80
C GLU A 108 -2.01 -14.16 -8.77
N ASN A 109 -1.51 -13.36 -7.82
CA ASN A 109 -1.79 -11.93 -7.76
C ASN A 109 -1.32 -11.18 -9.02
N ASN A 110 -0.17 -11.55 -9.59
CA ASN A 110 0.35 -10.92 -10.81
C ASN A 110 -0.44 -11.32 -12.07
N ASN A 111 -0.94 -12.56 -12.13
CA ASN A 111 -1.73 -13.04 -13.27
C ASN A 111 -3.16 -12.53 -13.27
N GLN A 112 -3.72 -12.20 -12.09
CA GLN A 112 -5.03 -11.54 -11.97
C GLN A 112 -4.98 -10.03 -12.31
N GLN A 113 -3.78 -9.47 -12.51
CA GLN A 113 -3.55 -8.06 -12.84
C GLN A 113 -3.22 -7.80 -14.32
N LYS A 114 -3.13 -8.85 -15.15
CA LYS A 114 -2.94 -8.75 -16.62
C LYS A 114 -4.27 -8.86 -17.36
#